data_AF-A0A914M2T2-F1
#
_entry.id   AF-A0A914M2T2-F1
#
_cell.length_a   1.000
_cell.length_b   1.000
_cell.length_c   1.000
_cell.angle_alpha   90.00
_cell.angle_beta   90.00
_cell.angle_gamma   90.00
#
_symmetry.space_group_name_H-M   'P 1'
#
loop_
_entity.id
_entity.type
_entity.pdbx_description
1 polymer ?
#
loop_
_entity_poly.entity_id
_entity_poly.type
_entity_poly.pdbx_seq_one_letter_code
_entity_poly.pdbx_strand_id
1 'polypeptide(L)' 'MKCDGCLEDFKIGENVIKLDCKHIFHKECLKDWLIAGKNNNCPFCQYKLTEAELYKTRLNLTIEGKGEENSSTVKP' A
#
# COMPACT_ATOMS: atom_id res chain seq x y z
N MET A 1 14.09 7.54 1.93
CA MET A 1 13.60 6.15 1.82
C MET A 1 12.62 6.15 0.64
N LYS A 2 12.65 5.16 -0.24
CA LYS A 2 11.96 5.21 -1.54
C LYS A 2 10.94 4.10 -1.68
N CYS A 3 9.91 4.33 -2.49
CA CYS A 3 8.97 3.30 -2.89
C CYS A 3 9.69 2.29 -3.75
N ASP A 4 9.66 1.02 -3.34
CA ASP A 4 10.19 -0.06 -4.17
C ASP A 4 9.41 -0.09 -5.51
N GLY A 5 8.09 0.13 -5.53
CA GLY A 5 7.27 0.04 -6.75
C GLY A 5 7.60 1.06 -7.86
N CYS A 6 7.68 2.35 -7.52
CA CYS A 6 7.89 3.44 -8.50
C CYS A 6 9.29 4.09 -8.40
N LEU A 7 10.11 3.70 -7.42
CA LEU A 7 11.46 4.23 -7.17
C LEU A 7 11.51 5.72 -6.78
N GLU A 8 10.37 6.34 -6.47
CA GLU A 8 10.26 7.71 -5.99
C GLU A 8 10.37 7.81 -4.46
N ASP A 9 10.80 8.96 -3.96
CA ASP A 9 10.84 9.26 -2.54
C ASP A 9 9.44 9.46 -1.96
N PHE A 10 9.20 8.97 -0.75
CA PHE A 10 7.93 9.20 -0.06
C PHE A 10 7.84 10.63 0.45
N LYS A 11 6.65 11.20 0.36
CA LYS A 11 6.31 12.52 0.88
C LYS A 11 5.51 12.40 2.17
N ILE A 12 5.57 13.45 2.98
CA ILE A 12 4.81 13.54 4.23
C ILE A 12 3.32 13.50 3.89
N GLY A 13 2.57 12.62 4.57
CA GLY A 13 1.14 12.41 4.34
C GLY A 13 0.82 11.35 3.27
N GLU A 14 1.82 10.77 2.59
CA GLU A 14 1.58 9.67 1.66
C GLU A 14 1.32 8.35 2.39
N ASN A 15 0.41 7.56 1.82
CA ASN A 15 0.07 6.24 2.34
C ASN A 15 1.12 5.21 1.90
N VAL A 16 1.88 4.70 2.85
CA VAL A 16 2.90 3.67 2.62
C VAL A 16 2.54 2.36 3.31
N ILE A 17 2.95 1.25 2.72
CA ILE A 17 2.80 -0.08 3.28
C ILE A 17 4.13 -0.80 3.27
N LYS A 18 4.49 -1.38 4.41
CA LYS A 18 5.63 -2.26 4.56
C LYS A 18 5.14 -3.69 4.61
N LEU A 19 5.69 -4.54 3.75
CA LEU A 19 5.43 -5.98 3.73
C LEU A 19 6.32 -6.72 4.71
N ASP A 20 5.97 -7.96 5.04
CA ASP A 20 6.77 -8.85 5.89
C ASP A 20 8.12 -9.21 5.26
N CYS A 21 8.19 -9.19 3.93
CA CYS A 21 9.45 -9.26 3.18
C CYS A 21 10.32 -8.01 3.30
N LYS A 22 9.92 -7.01 4.11
CA LYS A 22 10.60 -5.75 4.43
C LYS A 22 10.62 -4.67 3.35
N HIS A 23 10.11 -4.95 2.15
CA HIS A 23 9.94 -3.95 1.09
C HIS A 23 8.80 -2.98 1.41
N ILE A 24 8.96 -1.72 0.99
CA ILE A 24 8.05 -0.62 1.31
C ILE A 24 7.54 0.00 0.00
N PHE A 25 6.23 0.13 -0.09
CA PHE A 25 5.56 0.66 -1.29
C PHE A 25 4.63 1.80 -0.92
N HIS A 26 4.37 2.70 -1.85
CA HIS A 26 3.12 3.45 -1.81
C HIS A 26 1.97 2.44 -1.89
N LYS A 27 0.92 2.69 -1.10
CA LYS A 27 -0.26 1.85 -1.07
C LYS A 27 -0.88 1.69 -2.45
N GLU A 28 -0.91 2.77 -3.22
CA GLU A 28 -1.38 2.78 -4.60
C GLU A 28 -0.48 1.96 -5.52
N CYS A 29 0.84 2.16 -5.48
CA CYS A 29 1.77 1.38 -6.29
C CYS A 29 1.65 -0.14 -6.05
N LEU A 30 1.53 -0.56 -4.78
CA LEU A 30 1.36 -1.99 -4.48
C LEU A 30 -0.04 -2.48 -4.89
N LYS A 31 -1.08 -1.67 -4.72
CA LYS A 31 -2.45 -2.01 -5.15
C LYS A 31 -2.52 -2.18 -6.66
N ASP A 32 -2.01 -1.23 -7.43
CA ASP A 32 -1.98 -1.29 -8.89
C ASP A 32 -1.20 -2.51 -9.37
N TRP A 33 -0.08 -2.81 -8.71
CA TRP A 33 0.69 -4.03 -8.97
C TRP A 33 -0.12 -5.30 -8.74
N LEU A 34 -0.85 -5.39 -7.61
CA LEU A 34 -1.66 -6.57 -7.28
C LEU A 34 -2.91 -6.71 -8.17
N ILE A 35 -3.43 -5.60 -8.71
CA ILE A 35 -4.55 -5.61 -9.66
C ILE A 35 -4.05 -6.03 -11.05
N ALA A 36 -2.90 -5.51 -11.49
CA ALA A 36 -2.30 -5.83 -12.78
C ALA A 36 -1.67 -7.24 -12.80
N GLY A 37 -1.09 -7.66 -11.67
CA GLY A 37 -0.46 -8.95 -11.48
C GLY A 37 -1.51 -10.05 -11.29
N LYS A 38 -1.31 -11.21 -11.93
CA LYS A 38 -2.17 -12.39 -11.74
C LYS A 38 -1.97 -13.08 -10.38
N ASN A 39 -1.04 -12.59 -9.55
CA ASN A 39 -0.56 -13.26 -8.36
C ASN A 39 -0.25 -12.27 -7.23
N ASN A 40 -0.55 -12.69 -6.00
CA ASN A 40 -0.40 -11.92 -4.77
C ASN A 40 1.04 -11.97 -4.25
N ASN A 41 2.01 -11.56 -5.06
CA ASN A 41 3.43 -11.61 -4.71
C ASN A 41 4.07 -10.22 -4.75
N CYS A 42 5.08 -10.03 -3.91
CA CYS A 42 5.90 -8.83 -3.88
C CYS A 42 6.61 -8.66 -5.23
N PRO A 43 6.56 -7.46 -5.86
CA PRO A 43 7.24 -7.21 -7.14
C PRO A 43 8.75 -7.42 -7.09
N PHE A 44 9.35 -7.26 -5.90
CA PHE A 44 10.81 -7.20 -5.73
C PHE A 44 11.43 -8.56 -5.47
N CYS A 45 10.80 -9.36 -4.63
CA CYS A 45 11.37 -10.61 -4.14
C CYS A 45 10.45 -11.81 -4.32
N GLN A 46 9.30 -11.62 -4.98
CA GLN A 46 8.29 -12.65 -5.22
C GLN A 46 7.73 -13.31 -3.94
N TYR A 47 7.99 -12.74 -2.77
CA TYR A 47 7.37 -13.16 -1.51
C TYR A 47 5.85 -13.16 -1.64
N LYS A 48 5.20 -14.25 -1.27
CA LYS A 48 3.74 -14.37 -1.34
C LYS A 48 3.13 -13.58 -0.19
N LEU A 49 2.32 -12.58 -0.51
CA LEU A 49 1.63 -11.76 0.48
C LEU A 49 0.63 -12.63 1.25
N THR A 50 0.56 -12.37 2.54
CA THR A 50 -0.43 -12.93 3.46
C THR A 50 -1.79 -12.28 3.25
N GLU A 51 -2.86 -12.93 3.73
CA GLU A 51 -4.21 -12.34 3.69
C GLU A 51 -4.28 -11.00 4.42
N ALA A 52 -3.54 -10.86 5.52
CA ALA A 52 -3.44 -9.60 6.27
C ALA A 52 -2.80 -8.48 5.43
N GLU A 53 -1.74 -8.77 4.67
CA GLU A 53 -1.10 -7.79 3.78
C GLU A 53 -2.04 -7.41 2.62
N LEU A 54 -2.77 -8.36 2.05
CA LEU A 54 -3.75 -8.11 0.98
C LEU A 54 -4.96 -7.30 1.46
N TYR A 55 -5.38 -7.50 2.71
CA TYR A 55 -6.44 -6.71 3.32
C TYR A 55 -6.00 -5.25 3.50
N LYS A 56 -4.75 -5.00 3.93
CA LYS A 56 -4.17 -3.66 4.08
C LYS A 56 -4.03 -2.89 2.76
N THR A 57 -3.80 -3.57 1.64
CA THR A 57 -3.73 -2.92 0.32
C THR A 57 -5.11 -2.58 -0.24
N ARG A 58 -6.14 -3.36 0.13
CA ARG A 58 -7.51 -3.20 -0.36
C ARG A 58 -8.37 -2.27 0.48
N LEU A 59 -8.04 -2.10 1.75
CA LEU A 59 -8.73 -1.17 2.63
C LEU A 59 -7.85 0.02 2.91
N ASN A 60 -8.43 1.22 2.93
CA ASN A 60 -7.78 2.45 3.37
C ASN A 60 -7.44 2.47 4.87
N LEU A 61 -7.07 1.33 5.46
CA LEU A 61 -6.47 1.23 6.78
C LEU A 61 -5.06 1.77 6.69
N THR A 62 -4.97 3.08 6.87
CA THR A 62 -3.78 3.76 7.36
C THR A 62 -3.35 3.09 8.66
N ILE A 63 -2.04 2.91 8.86
CA ILE A 63 -1.52 2.69 10.22
C ILE A 63 -1.58 4.05 10.90
N GLU A 64 -2.79 4.54 11.16
CA GLU A 64 -3.04 5.70 12.00
C GLU A 64 -3.26 5.17 13.40
N GLY A 65 -2.28 5.40 14.28
CA GLY A 65 -2.58 5.41 15.69
C GLY A 65 -3.72 6.40 15.92
N LYS A 66 -4.90 5.90 16.28
CA LYS A 66 -6.13 6.62 16.67
C LYS A 66 -6.45 7.90 15.87
N GLY A 67 -7.48 7.80 15.03
CA GLY A 67 -8.24 8.95 14.55
C GLY A 67 -9.41 8.51 13.68
N GLU A 68 -10.61 8.41 14.27
CA GLU A 68 -11.87 8.46 13.53
C GLU A 68 -12.11 9.90 13.08
N GLU A 69 -12.32 10.15 11.78
CA GLU A 69 -13.39 11.05 11.31
C GLU A 69 -13.61 11.00 9.78
N ASN A 70 -14.87 10.74 9.48
CA ASN A 70 -15.63 10.92 8.26
C ASN A 70 -15.32 12.18 7.41
N SER A 71 -15.33 12.04 6.08
CA SER A 71 -15.83 13.12 5.22
C SER A 71 -16.29 12.60 3.85
N SER A 72 -17.62 12.56 3.69
CA SER A 72 -18.24 12.75 2.39
C SER A 72 -17.82 14.12 1.86
N THR A 73 -17.24 14.19 0.66
CA THR A 73 -17.42 15.41 -0.14
C THR A 73 -17.40 15.07 -1.62
N VAL A 74 -18.59 15.22 -2.22
CA VAL A 74 -18.83 15.34 -3.66
C VAL A 74 -17.92 16.41 -4.27
N LYS A 75 -17.45 16.21 -5.49
CA LYS A 75 -16.91 17.29 -6.33
C LYS A 75 -17.45 17.15 -7.77
N PRO A 76 -17.59 18.29 -8.47
CA PRO A 76 -18.73 18.63 -9.33
C PRO A 76 -18.75 17.95 -10.70
#